data_AF-A0A957GT50-F1
#
_entry.id   AF-A0A957GT50-F1
#
_cell.length_a   1.000
_cell.length_b   1.000
_cell.length_c   1.000
_cell.angle_alpha   90.00
_cell.angle_beta   90.00
_cell.angle_gamma   90.00
#
_symmetry.space_group_name_H-M   'P 1'
#
loop_
_entity.id
_entity.type
_entity.pdbx_description
1 polymer ?
#
loop_
_entity_poly.entity_id
_entity_poly.type
_entity_poly.pdbx_seq_one_letter_code
_entity_poly.pdbx_strand_id
1 'polypeptide(L)'
;MASLWLKTFDQKGNQNMPPIIEPTMSALIEIVTDLPIGTNRAMLHFLWMLVTGSLLPHRGALFPALQSTGIGERAVRRAWQAFHSGMWQISELMVAWHSYMQEQQSWQPRRYENYAALAIDTTPFWRPKL
;
A
#
# COMPACT_ATOMS: atom_id res chain seq x y z
N MET A 1 6.25 3.44 17.94
CA MET A 1 7.12 4.14 16.95
C MET A 1 6.37 4.76 15.77
N ALA A 2 5.02 4.71 15.73
CA ALA A 2 4.21 5.41 14.73
C ALA A 2 4.21 6.96 14.88
N SER A 3 4.48 7.48 16.09
CA SER A 3 4.37 8.93 16.36
C SER A 3 5.48 9.80 15.74
N LEU A 4 6.61 9.21 15.32
CA LEU A 4 7.69 9.97 14.69
C LEU A 4 7.44 10.19 13.18
N TRP A 5 6.67 9.31 12.55
CA TRP A 5 6.32 9.36 11.12
C TRP A 5 5.17 10.32 10.83
N LEU A 6 4.21 10.45 11.75
CA LEU A 6 3.13 11.44 11.66
C LEU A 6 3.68 12.88 11.65
N LYS A 7 4.71 13.16 12.47
CA LYS A 7 5.30 14.50 12.56
C LYS A 7 6.04 14.96 11.30
N THR A 8 6.55 14.04 10.49
CA THR A 8 7.23 14.38 9.22
C THR A 8 6.25 14.78 8.12
N PHE A 9 4.99 14.36 8.18
CA PHE A 9 3.92 14.81 7.28
C PHE A 9 3.19 16.07 7.78
N ASP A 10 3.36 16.42 9.05
CA ASP A 10 2.67 17.53 9.75
C ASP A 10 3.47 18.84 9.80
N GLN A 11 4.66 18.95 9.18
CA GLN A 11 5.46 20.19 9.28
C GLN A 11 4.95 21.38 8.46
N LYS A 12 3.83 21.24 7.74
CA LYS A 12 3.07 22.39 7.22
C LYS A 12 1.61 22.19 7.57
N GLY A 13 1.14 23.00 8.52
CA GLY A 13 -0.22 22.96 9.03
C GLY A 13 -1.27 22.93 7.93
N ASN A 14 -1.74 21.72 7.64
CA ASN A 14 -2.97 21.50 6.90
C ASN A 14 -3.88 20.72 7.83
N GLN A 15 -4.71 21.44 8.59
CA GLN A 15 -5.71 20.88 9.50
C GLN A 15 -6.86 20.16 8.76
N ASN A 16 -6.70 19.83 7.48
CA ASN A 16 -7.66 19.17 6.61
C ASN A 16 -6.99 18.00 5.88
N MET A 17 -6.50 17.02 6.62
CA MET A 17 -6.16 15.72 6.02
C MET A 17 -7.48 15.03 5.67
N PRO A 18 -7.69 14.58 4.41
CA PRO A 18 -8.89 13.85 4.05
C PRO A 18 -9.09 12.68 5.02
N PRO A 19 -10.31 12.44 5.52
CA PRO A 19 -10.58 11.50 6.63
C PRO A 19 -10.21 10.05 6.31
N ILE A 20 -9.88 9.74 5.05
CA ILE A 20 -9.48 8.42 4.59
C ILE A 20 -7.97 8.17 4.64
N ILE A 21 -7.13 9.21 4.70
CA ILE A 21 -5.67 8.98 4.57
C ILE A 21 -5.11 8.30 5.82
N GLU A 22 -5.48 8.77 7.01
CA GLU A 22 -5.04 8.18 8.28
C GLU A 22 -5.40 6.69 8.41
N PRO A 23 -6.66 6.26 8.22
CA PRO A 23 -7.00 4.84 8.31
C PRO A 23 -6.33 4.01 7.21
N THR A 24 -6.16 4.57 6.01
CA THR A 24 -5.42 3.89 4.93
C THR A 24 -3.95 3.68 5.31
N MET A 25 -3.27 4.71 5.81
CA MET A 25 -1.87 4.61 6.22
C MET A 25 -1.68 3.68 7.41
N SER A 26 -2.59 3.71 8.40
CA SER A 26 -2.56 2.75 9.52
C SER A 26 -2.67 1.31 9.02
N ALA A 27 -3.59 1.04 8.10
CA ALA A 27 -3.72 -0.28 7.52
C ALA A 27 -2.47 -0.73 6.75
N LEU A 28 -1.88 0.16 5.93
CA LEU A 28 -0.65 -0.14 5.20
C LEU A 28 0.55 -0.38 6.13
N ILE A 29 0.63 0.35 7.24
CA ILE A 29 1.67 0.15 8.27
C ILE A 29 1.51 -1.23 8.90
N GLU A 30 0.29 -1.62 9.27
CA GLU A 30 0.04 -2.93 9.88
C GLU A 30 0.52 -4.07 8.96
N ILE A 31 0.13 -4.03 7.69
CA ILE A 31 0.49 -5.06 6.69
C ILE A 31 2.01 -5.30 6.61
N VAL A 32 2.82 -4.24 6.77
CA VAL A 32 4.28 -4.31 6.59
C VAL A 32 5.05 -4.41 7.90
N THR A 33 4.39 -4.36 9.07
CA THR A 33 5.07 -4.22 10.36
C THR A 33 5.98 -5.41 10.68
N ASP A 34 5.56 -6.62 10.32
CA ASP A 34 6.31 -7.85 10.56
C ASP A 34 7.44 -8.10 9.55
N LEU A 35 7.56 -7.26 8.51
CA LEU A 35 8.64 -7.37 7.55
C LEU A 35 9.98 -6.90 8.15
N PRO A 36 11.11 -7.47 7.72
CA PRO A 36 12.43 -7.06 8.17
C PRO A 36 12.68 -5.55 8.04
N ILE A 37 13.46 -5.00 8.98
CA ILE A 37 13.79 -3.57 9.03
C ILE A 37 14.43 -3.15 7.71
N GLY A 38 13.87 -2.11 7.10
CA GLY A 38 14.31 -1.59 5.81
C GLY A 38 13.47 -2.11 4.65
N THR A 39 13.04 -3.38 4.68
CA THR A 39 12.04 -3.92 3.75
C THR A 39 10.66 -3.35 4.07
N ASN A 40 10.30 -3.29 5.36
CA ASN A 40 9.01 -2.77 5.82
C ASN A 40 8.70 -1.35 5.28
N ARG A 41 9.57 -0.38 5.55
CA ARG A 41 9.41 1.01 5.12
C ARG A 41 9.44 1.16 3.61
N ALA A 42 10.30 0.38 2.94
CA ALA A 42 10.34 0.37 1.49
C ALA A 42 9.04 -0.14 0.87
N MET A 43 8.50 -1.24 1.40
CA MET A 43 7.22 -1.80 0.98
C MET A 43 6.06 -0.84 1.27
N LEU A 44 6.09 -0.12 2.39
CA LEU A 44 5.12 0.94 2.69
C LEU A 44 5.07 2.00 1.58
N HIS A 45 6.23 2.47 1.10
CA HIS A 45 6.29 3.42 -0.02
C HIS A 45 5.70 2.85 -1.32
N PHE A 46 5.93 1.56 -1.59
CA PHE A 46 5.34 0.88 -2.74
C PHE A 46 3.82 0.76 -2.65
N LEU A 47 3.31 0.29 -1.50
CA LEU A 47 1.87 0.13 -1.29
C LEU A 47 1.16 1.49 -1.33
N TRP A 48 1.77 2.52 -0.74
CA TRP A 48 1.25 3.89 -0.82
C TRP A 48 1.16 4.38 -2.26
N MET A 49 2.23 4.23 -3.06
CA MET A 49 2.24 4.57 -4.49
C MET A 49 1.14 3.84 -5.28
N LEU A 50 0.86 2.57 -4.96
CA LEU A 50 -0.21 1.80 -5.59
C LEU A 50 -1.59 2.35 -5.22
N VAL A 51 -1.85 2.55 -3.92
CA VAL A 51 -3.15 3.02 -3.42
C VAL A 51 -3.47 4.45 -3.88
N THR A 52 -2.46 5.32 -4.00
CA THR A 52 -2.64 6.67 -4.55
C THR A 52 -2.80 6.69 -6.07
N GLY A 53 -2.63 5.56 -6.76
CA GLY A 53 -2.72 5.49 -8.22
C GLY A 53 -1.58 6.21 -8.94
N SER A 54 -0.45 6.46 -8.27
CA SER A 54 0.68 7.22 -8.82
C SER A 54 1.33 6.58 -10.06
N LEU A 55 1.05 5.30 -10.34
CA LEU A 55 1.47 4.64 -11.57
C LEU A 55 0.74 5.16 -12.81
N LEU A 56 -0.52 5.63 -12.70
CA LEU A 56 -1.34 6.01 -13.85
C LEU A 56 -0.76 7.21 -14.62
N PRO A 57 -0.39 8.34 -13.97
CA PRO A 57 0.21 9.48 -14.66
C PRO A 57 1.56 9.16 -15.30
N HIS A 58 2.25 8.13 -14.79
CA HIS A 58 3.59 7.75 -15.21
C HIS A 58 3.62 6.48 -16.07
N ARG A 59 2.46 6.05 -16.60
CA ARG A 59 2.33 4.90 -17.51
C ARG A 59 2.95 3.61 -16.95
N GLY A 60 2.84 3.41 -15.64
CA GLY A 60 3.41 2.25 -14.95
C GLY A 60 4.91 2.34 -14.62
N ALA A 61 5.58 3.46 -14.90
CA ALA A 61 6.99 3.62 -14.54
C ALA A 61 7.17 3.79 -13.02
N LEU A 62 7.81 2.81 -12.38
CA LEU A 62 7.92 2.71 -10.92
C LEU A 62 8.74 3.84 -10.29
N PHE A 63 9.90 4.17 -10.86
CA PHE A 63 10.80 5.18 -10.31
C PHE A 63 10.19 6.59 -10.28
N PRO A 64 9.66 7.12 -11.40
CA PRO A 64 8.99 8.42 -11.37
C PRO A 64 7.71 8.39 -10.52
N ALA A 65 6.98 7.27 -10.48
CA ALA A 65 5.81 7.14 -9.62
C ALA A 65 6.15 7.17 -8.13
N LEU A 66 7.17 6.43 -7.69
CA LEU A 66 7.68 6.52 -6.32
C LEU A 66 8.14 7.94 -6.00
N GLN A 67 8.91 8.57 -6.88
CA GLN A 67 9.38 9.94 -6.67
C GLN A 67 8.22 10.94 -6.55
N SER A 68 7.14 10.75 -7.31
CA SER A 68 5.93 11.60 -7.24
C SER A 68 5.21 11.55 -5.89
N THR A 69 5.43 10.50 -5.09
CA THR A 69 4.89 10.39 -3.72
C THR A 69 5.63 11.26 -2.69
N GLY A 70 6.66 12.00 -3.13
CA GLY A 70 7.40 12.94 -2.29
C GLY A 70 8.66 12.38 -1.63
N ILE A 71 9.10 11.17 -2.00
CA ILE A 71 10.34 10.58 -1.48
C ILE A 71 11.55 10.91 -2.34
N GLY A 72 12.70 11.14 -1.69
CA GLY A 72 13.96 11.44 -2.39
C GLY A 72 14.55 10.23 -3.13
N GLU A 73 15.43 10.47 -4.09
CA GLU A 73 15.99 9.42 -4.97
C GLU A 73 16.64 8.24 -4.23
N ARG A 74 17.34 8.51 -3.12
CA ARG A 74 17.95 7.44 -2.30
C ARG A 74 16.88 6.51 -1.74
N ALA A 75 15.74 7.06 -1.32
CA ALA A 75 14.62 6.27 -0.84
C ALA A 75 13.93 5.52 -1.98
N VAL A 76 13.81 6.12 -3.17
CA VAL A 76 13.31 5.43 -4.38
C VAL A 76 14.16 4.20 -4.71
N ARG A 77 15.49 4.34 -4.73
CA ARG A 77 16.41 3.22 -5.00
C ARG A 77 16.32 2.13 -3.92
N ARG A 78 16.21 2.50 -2.65
CA ARG A 78 16.01 1.54 -1.55
C ARG A 78 14.67 0.83 -1.64
N ALA A 79 13.61 1.56 -1.97
CA ALA A 79 12.30 1.00 -2.18
C ALA A 79 12.35 -0.05 -3.29
N TRP A 80 12.95 0.30 -4.44
CA TRP A 80 13.11 -0.62 -5.56
C TRP A 80 13.87 -1.89 -5.16
N GLN A 81 15.00 -1.75 -4.45
CA GLN A 81 15.80 -2.89 -3.99
C GLN A 81 15.00 -3.82 -3.06
N ALA A 82 14.24 -3.27 -2.13
CA ALA A 82 13.41 -4.07 -1.23
C ALA A 82 12.20 -4.71 -1.95
N PHE A 83 11.60 -4.04 -2.93
CA PHE A 83 10.56 -4.65 -3.76
C PHE A 83 11.13 -5.81 -4.61
N HIS A 84 12.27 -5.60 -5.26
CA HIS A 84 12.86 -6.59 -6.18
C HIS A 84 13.54 -7.76 -5.47
N SER A 85 14.25 -7.49 -4.36
CA SER A 85 15.13 -8.47 -3.69
C SER A 85 15.02 -8.43 -2.16
N GLY A 86 14.02 -7.74 -1.62
CA GLY A 86 13.77 -7.76 -0.18
C GLY A 86 13.18 -9.09 0.28
N MET A 87 13.21 -9.29 1.59
CA MET A 87 12.60 -10.45 2.24
C MET A 87 11.13 -10.16 2.52
N TRP A 88 10.27 -10.54 1.58
CA TRP A 88 8.81 -10.48 1.74
C TRP A 88 8.16 -11.47 0.77
N GLN A 89 6.97 -11.95 1.10
CA GLN A 89 6.12 -12.69 0.18
C GLN A 89 4.73 -12.07 0.12
N ILE A 90 4.12 -12.08 -1.07
CA ILE A 90 2.76 -11.55 -1.23
C ILE A 90 1.74 -12.29 -0.35
N SER A 91 1.94 -13.60 -0.14
CA SER A 91 1.12 -14.43 0.76
C SER A 91 1.16 -13.94 2.20
N GLU A 92 2.33 -13.57 2.72
CA GLU A 92 2.52 -13.04 4.07
C GLU A 92 1.77 -11.71 4.24
N LEU A 93 1.91 -10.81 3.27
CA LEU A 93 1.19 -9.53 3.26
C LEU A 93 -0.32 -9.71 3.20
N MET A 94 -0.80 -10.69 2.42
CA MET A 94 -2.21 -11.03 2.38
C MET A 94 -2.69 -11.56 3.72
N VAL A 95 -1.95 -12.42 4.41
CA VAL A 95 -2.32 -12.90 5.75
C VAL A 95 -2.41 -11.73 6.73
N ALA A 96 -1.40 -10.86 6.77
CA ALA A 96 -1.39 -9.67 7.63
C ALA A 96 -2.60 -8.75 7.35
N TRP A 97 -2.93 -8.53 6.09
CA TRP A 97 -4.13 -7.78 5.69
C TRP A 97 -5.43 -8.42 6.19
N HIS A 98 -5.58 -9.75 6.04
CA HIS A 98 -6.79 -10.43 6.51
C HIS A 98 -6.91 -10.38 8.04
N SER A 99 -5.81 -10.60 8.77
CA SER A 99 -5.79 -10.47 10.23
C SER A 99 -6.21 -9.07 10.67
N TYR A 100 -5.60 -8.03 10.10
CA TYR A 100 -5.98 -6.64 10.38
C TYR A 100 -7.47 -6.38 10.09
N MET A 101 -7.99 -6.85 8.95
CA MET A 101 -9.41 -6.69 8.61
C MET A 101 -10.37 -7.41 9.57
N GLN A 102 -9.99 -8.59 10.07
CA GLN A 102 -10.77 -9.33 11.05
C GLN A 102 -10.82 -8.59 12.41
N GLU A 103 -9.69 -8.02 12.83
CA GLU A 103 -9.59 -7.26 14.08
C GLU A 103 -10.37 -5.95 14.05
N GLN A 104 -10.48 -5.29 12.89
CA GLN A 104 -11.26 -4.06 12.75
C GLN A 104 -12.78 -4.28 12.87
N GLN A 105 -13.27 -5.54 12.92
CA GLN A 105 -14.67 -5.97 13.11
C GLN A 105 -15.73 -5.32 12.20
N SER A 106 -15.32 -4.50 11.24
CA SER A 106 -16.19 -3.69 10.38
C SER A 106 -16.33 -4.22 8.96
N TRP A 107 -15.53 -5.23 8.59
CA TRP A 107 -15.65 -5.85 7.28
C TRP A 107 -16.86 -6.79 7.25
N GLN A 108 -17.92 -6.36 6.59
CA GLN A 108 -19.03 -7.22 6.21
C GLN A 108 -19.02 -7.42 4.69
N PRO A 109 -19.21 -8.66 4.19
CA PRO A 109 -19.41 -8.88 2.76
C PRO A 109 -20.56 -7.99 2.30
N ARG A 110 -20.31 -7.11 1.32
CA ARG A 110 -21.38 -6.29 0.76
C ARG A 110 -22.36 -7.22 0.06
N ARG A 111 -23.56 -7.36 0.63
CA ARG A 111 -24.66 -8.12 0.04
C ARG A 111 -25.61 -7.15 -0.64
N TYR A 112 -25.99 -7.47 -1.87
CA TYR A 112 -27.06 -6.78 -2.58
C TYR A 112 -28.15 -7.80 -2.83
N GLU A 113 -29.29 -7.64 -2.15
CA GLU A 113 -30.35 -8.66 -2.07
C GLU A 113 -29.79 -10.03 -1.64
N ASN A 114 -29.98 -11.07 -2.46
CA ASN A 114 -29.49 -12.43 -2.23
C ASN A 114 -28.10 -12.69 -2.83
N TYR A 115 -27.46 -11.66 -3.42
CA TYR A 115 -26.14 -11.77 -4.03
C TYR A 115 -25.08 -11.22 -3.10
N ALA A 116 -24.05 -12.02 -2.82
CA ALA A 116 -22.83 -11.52 -2.19
C ALA A 116 -21.90 -10.95 -3.27
N ALA A 117 -21.42 -9.73 -3.08
CA ALA A 117 -20.37 -9.18 -3.92
C ALA A 117 -19.07 -9.95 -3.63
N LEU A 118 -18.78 -10.95 -4.46
CA LEU A 118 -17.47 -11.56 -4.52
C LEU A 118 -16.58 -10.63 -5.34
N ALA A 119 -15.44 -10.20 -4.79
CA ALA A 119 -14.42 -9.56 -5.59
C ALA A 119 -13.80 -10.63 -6.51
N ILE A 120 -14.41 -10.81 -7.68
CA ILE A 120 -13.84 -11.62 -8.75
C ILE A 120 -12.82 -10.71 -9.44
N ASP A 121 -11.55 -11.11 -9.45
CA ASP A 121 -10.52 -10.48 -10.29
C ASP A 121 -11.04 -10.54 -11.73
N THR A 122 -11.59 -9.42 -12.18
CA THR A 122 -12.31 -9.32 -13.46
C THR A 122 -11.36 -9.00 -14.59
N THR A 123 -10.03 -9.03 -14.36
CA THR A 123 -9.06 -8.82 -15.41
C THR A 123 -8.98 -10.09 -16.28
N PRO A 124 -9.64 -10.18 -17.46
CA PRO A 124 -9.38 -11.25 -18.39
C PRO A 124 -8.17 -10.79 -19.18
N PHE A 125 -6.98 -10.76 -18.56
CA PHE A 125 -5.78 -10.41 -19.29
C PHE A 125 -5.44 -11.61 -20.19
N TRP A 126 -6.03 -11.62 -21.38
CA TRP A 126 -5.67 -12.57 -22.43
C TRP A 126 -4.17 -12.41 -22.71
N ARG A 127 -3.37 -13.41 -22.32
CA ARG A 127 -1.95 -13.49 -22.66
C ARG A 127 -1.79 -14.47 -23.84
N PRO A 128 -1.66 -14.00 -25.09
CA PRO A 128 -1.22 -14.88 -26.16
C PRO A 128 0.18 -15.40 -25.80
N LYS A 129 0.39 -16.72 -25.95
CA LYS A 129 1.73 -17.29 -25.88
C LYS A 129 2.51 -16.77 -27.08
N LEU A 130 3.59 -16.03 -26.83
CA LEU A 130 4.63 -15.75 -27.82
C LEU A 130 5.45 -17.03 -28.04
#